data_AF-A0A950AB82-F1
#
_entry.id   AF-A0A950AB82-F1
#
_cell.length_a   1.000
_cell.length_b   1.000
_cell.length_c   1.000
_cell.angle_alpha   90.00
_cell.angle_beta   90.00
_cell.angle_gamma   90.00
#
_symmetry.space_group_name_H-M   'P 1'
#
loop_
_entity.id
_entity.type
_entity.pdbx_description
1 polymer ?
#
loop_
_entity_poly.entity_id
_entity_poly.type
_entity_poly.pdbx_seq_one_letter_code
_entity_poly.pdbx_strand_id
1 'polypeptide(L)'
;MSTATLVRMVRDPRSGQVHLPNETVSVLAVLQNIDRTLLKVRWQAGGDCVVFPEDLESPDVAPLMKEATERQPQARSLADVARFCTEL
;
A
#
# COMPACT_ATOMS: atom_id res chain seq x y z
N MET A 1 -12.21 -3.53 6.68
CA MET A 1 -10.74 -3.40 6.82
C MET A 1 -10.15 -4.79 6.66
N SER A 2 -9.14 -4.95 5.80
CA SER A 2 -8.51 -6.26 5.54
C SER A 2 -7.29 -6.42 6.44
N THR A 3 -7.09 -7.62 6.98
CA THR A 3 -5.90 -7.96 7.78
C THR A 3 -4.94 -8.82 6.96
N ALA A 4 -3.66 -8.70 7.27
CA ALA A 4 -2.61 -9.49 6.63
C ALA A 4 -1.53 -9.86 7.65
N THR A 5 -0.73 -10.86 7.32
CA THR A 5 0.36 -11.33 8.17
C THR A 5 1.68 -11.05 7.50
N LEU A 6 2.64 -10.50 8.22
CA LEU A 6 3.97 -10.22 7.68
C LEU A 6 4.74 -11.54 7.44
N VAL A 7 5.28 -11.76 6.23
CA VAL A 7 6.05 -12.99 5.93
C VAL A 7 7.54 -12.86 6.19
N ARG A 8 8.06 -11.62 6.21
CA ARG A 8 9.49 -11.34 6.33
C ARG A 8 9.74 -10.16 7.25
N MET A 9 10.95 -10.07 7.77
CA MET A 9 11.33 -8.93 8.61
C MET A 9 11.27 -7.63 7.81
N VAL A 10 10.62 -6.61 8.35
CA VAL A 10 10.54 -5.26 7.75
C VAL A 10 11.02 -4.24 8.76
N ARG A 11 11.84 -3.29 8.29
CA ARG A 11 12.27 -2.15 9.10
C ARG A 11 11.56 -0.91 8.63
N ASP A 12 10.84 -0.24 9.52
CA ASP A 12 10.21 1.05 9.22
C ASP A 12 11.33 2.10 9.03
N PRO A 13 11.44 2.71 7.84
CA PRO A 13 12.46 3.72 7.57
C PRO A 13 12.25 5.02 8.37
N ARG A 14 11.04 5.29 8.89
CA ARG A 14 10.74 6.50 9.65
C ARG A 14 11.10 6.39 11.11
N SER A 15 10.67 5.32 11.77
CA SER A 15 10.91 5.09 13.20
C SER A 15 12.18 4.29 13.49
N GLY A 16 12.71 3.57 12.51
CA GLY A 16 13.78 2.59 12.69
C GLY A 16 13.31 1.30 13.37
N GLN A 17 12.03 1.18 13.71
CA GLN A 17 11.43 0.01 14.34
C GLN A 17 11.51 -1.19 13.41
N VAL A 18 11.76 -2.37 14.00
CA VAL A 18 11.84 -3.64 13.27
C VAL A 18 10.60 -4.45 13.60
N HIS A 19 9.93 -4.90 12.55
CA HIS A 19 8.76 -5.77 12.59
C HIS A 19 9.18 -7.18 12.17
N LEU A 20 8.77 -8.17 12.95
CA LEU A 20 9.14 -9.55 12.77
C LEU A 20 8.08 -10.30 11.94
N PRO A 21 8.48 -11.37 11.23
CA PRO A 21 7.54 -12.27 10.58
C PRO A 21 6.45 -12.75 11.55
N ASN A 22 5.27 -13.05 11.02
CA ASN A 22 4.05 -13.44 11.72
C ASN A 22 3.33 -12.32 12.48
N GLU A 23 3.81 -11.07 12.41
CA GLU A 23 3.04 -9.93 12.91
C GLU A 23 1.80 -9.69 12.05
N THR A 24 0.64 -9.62 12.69
CA THR A 24 -0.60 -9.23 12.02
C THR A 24 -0.66 -7.73 11.84
N VAL A 25 -1.11 -7.28 10.67
CA VAL A 25 -1.30 -5.88 10.32
C VAL A 25 -2.70 -5.63 9.77
N SER A 26 -3.17 -4.41 9.94
CA SER A 26 -4.37 -3.92 9.25
C SER A 26 -3.97 -3.16 8.00
N VAL A 27 -4.44 -3.58 6.83
CA VAL A 27 -4.26 -2.85 5.58
C VAL A 27 -5.23 -1.68 5.56
N LEU A 28 -4.69 -0.46 5.58
CA LEU A 28 -5.45 0.78 5.60
C LEU A 28 -5.74 1.30 4.20
N ALA A 29 -4.74 1.24 3.30
CA ALA A 29 -4.86 1.73 1.94
C ALA A 29 -3.89 1.04 0.98
N VAL A 30 -4.28 0.98 -0.28
CA VAL A 30 -3.41 0.64 -1.40
C VAL A 30 -2.88 1.94 -2.00
N LEU A 31 -1.56 2.07 -2.10
CA LEU A 31 -0.88 3.22 -2.69
C LEU A 31 -0.25 2.76 -4.00
N GLN A 32 -0.67 3.32 -5.12
CA GLN A 32 0.00 3.10 -6.41
C GLN A 32 1.03 4.21 -6.62
N ASN A 33 2.30 3.81 -6.70
CA ASN A 33 3.39 4.61 -7.24
C ASN A 33 3.62 4.17 -8.70
N ILE A 34 4.18 5.05 -9.53
CA ILE A 34 4.24 4.96 -11.01
C ILE A 34 4.46 3.53 -11.53
N ASP A 35 5.39 2.77 -10.94
CA ASP A 35 5.70 1.39 -11.32
C ASP A 35 5.49 0.35 -10.20
N ARG A 36 4.98 0.75 -9.02
CA ARG A 36 4.92 -0.12 -7.84
C ARG A 36 3.68 0.10 -7.01
N THR A 37 3.05 -1.00 -6.61
CA THR A 37 2.01 -0.97 -5.58
C THR A 37 2.62 -1.11 -4.21
N LEU A 38 2.17 -0.26 -3.29
CA LEU A 38 2.55 -0.24 -1.89
C LEU A 38 1.28 -0.34 -1.03
N LEU A 39 1.42 -0.84 0.19
CA LEU A 39 0.33 -0.95 1.14
C LEU A 39 0.63 -0.09 2.35
N LYS A 40 -0.27 0.85 2.66
CA LYS A 40 -0.27 1.51 3.96
C LYS A 40 -0.89 0.56 4.97
N VAL A 41 -0.14 0.21 6.01
CA VAL A 41 -0.56 -0.72 7.05
C VAL A 41 -0.47 -0.09 8.43
N ARG A 42 -1.24 -0.61 9.36
CA ARG A 42 -1.14 -0.32 10.80
C ARG A 42 -0.80 -1.59 11.56
N TRP A 43 0.27 -1.51 12.35
CA TRP A 43 0.69 -2.60 13.23
C TRP A 43 -0.24 -2.70 14.44
N GLN A 44 -0.42 -3.91 14.96
CA GLN A 44 -1.21 -4.12 16.18
C GLN A 44 -0.57 -3.47 17.41
N ALA A 45 0.77 -3.44 17.45
CA ALA A 45 1.53 -2.71 18.48
C ALA A 45 1.44 -1.18 18.33
N GLY A 46 0.75 -0.68 17.30
CA GLY A 46 0.65 0.73 16.96
C GLY A 46 1.69 1.17 15.94
N GLY A 47 1.41 2.30 15.29
CA GLY A 47 2.24 2.85 14.21
C GLY A 47 1.71 2.51 12.82
N ASP A 48 1.86 3.47 11.91
CA ASP A 48 1.54 3.30 10.49
C ASP A 48 2.85 3.13 9.71
N CYS A 49 2.91 2.13 8.82
CA CYS A 49 4.06 1.90 7.94
C CYS A 49 3.59 1.67 6.50
N VAL A 50 4.54 1.70 5.57
CA VAL A 50 4.33 1.32 4.18
C VAL A 50 5.15 0.08 3.89
N VAL A 51 4.50 -0.95 3.35
CA VAL A 51 5.13 -2.24 3.02
C VAL A 51 4.80 -2.63 1.58
N PHE A 52 5.58 -3.54 1.01
CA PHE A 52 5.25 -4.10 -0.28
C PHE A 52 4.20 -5.20 -0.15
N PRO A 53 3.33 -5.41 -1.15
CA PRO A 53 2.36 -6.51 -1.14
C PRO A 53 3.00 -7.88 -0.92
N GLU A 54 4.17 -8.13 -1.49
CA GLU A 54 4.92 -9.37 -1.31
C GLU A 54 5.48 -9.60 0.10
N ASP A 55 5.53 -8.55 0.94
CA ASP A 55 5.91 -8.67 2.36
C ASP A 55 4.76 -9.23 3.21
N LEU A 56 3.55 -9.33 2.65
CA LEU A 56 2.35 -9.76 3.34
C LEU A 56 1.81 -11.08 2.78
N GLU A 57 1.53 -12.01 3.69
CA GLU A 57 0.63 -13.13 3.45
C GLU A 57 -0.79 -12.63 3.68
N SER A 58 -1.61 -12.64 2.65
CA SER A 58 -3.05 -12.53 2.89
C SER A 58 -3.86 -13.24 1.82
N PRO A 59 -4.94 -13.94 2.23
CA PRO A 59 -5.91 -14.53 1.31
C PRO A 59 -6.77 -13.47 0.59
N ASP A 60 -6.76 -12.20 1.04
CA ASP A 60 -7.71 -11.15 0.67
C ASP A 60 -7.09 -9.86 0.08
N VAL A 61 -5.79 -9.85 -0.25
CA VAL A 61 -5.18 -8.68 -0.95
C VAL A 61 -5.61 -8.61 -2.43
N ALA A 62 -5.90 -9.77 -3.03
CA ALA A 62 -6.30 -9.89 -4.43
C ALA A 62 -7.57 -9.07 -4.80
N PRO A 63 -8.68 -9.12 -4.03
CA PRO A 63 -9.84 -8.28 -4.32
C PRO A 63 -9.58 -6.77 -4.15
N LEU A 64 -8.75 -6.36 -3.19
CA LEU A 64 -8.39 -4.94 -3.01
C LEU A 64 -7.49 -4.41 -4.14
N MET A 65 -6.60 -5.25 -4.67
CA MET A 65 -5.78 -4.95 -5.84
C MET A 65 -6.63 -4.80 -7.10
N LYS A 66 -7.67 -5.64 -7.26
CA LYS A 66 -8.63 -5.54 -8.36
C LYS A 66 -9.46 -4.26 -8.28
N GLU A 67 -10.00 -3.93 -7.11
CA GLU A 67 -10.80 -2.71 -6.94
C GLU A 67 -9.98 -1.43 -7.13
N ALA A 68 -8.72 -1.39 -6.67
CA ALA A 68 -7.82 -0.27 -6.93
C ALA A 68 -7.47 -0.11 -8.42
N THR A 69 -7.39 -1.23 -9.15
CA THR A 69 -7.15 -1.23 -10.60
C THR A 69 -8.40 -0.83 -11.38
N GLU A 70 -9.60 -1.25 -10.94
CA GLU A 70 -10.88 -0.95 -11.62
C GLU A 70 -11.38 0.49 -11.35
N ARG A 71 -11.01 1.10 -10.22
CA ARG A 71 -11.36 2.51 -9.92
C ARG A 71 -10.50 3.53 -10.68
N GLN A 72 -9.53 3.10 -11.49
CA GLN A 72 -8.86 4.00 -12.43
C GLN A 72 -9.65 4.08 -13.73
N PRO A 73 -10.11 5.28 -14.16
CA PRO A 73 -10.55 5.45 -15.53
C PRO A 73 -9.34 5.20 -16.43
N GLN A 74 -9.55 4.35 -17.43
CA GLN A 74 -8.61 4.06 -18.50
C GLN A 74 -7.92 5.35 -18.98
N ALA A 75 -6.58 5.33 -18.99
CA ALA A 75 -5.71 6.30 -19.65
C ALA A 75 -6.13 7.78 -19.52
N ARG A 76 -5.65 8.46 -18.47
CA ARG A 76 -5.60 9.92 -18.49
C ARG A 76 -4.77 10.34 -19.70
N SER A 77 -5.39 11.06 -20.62
CA SER A 77 -4.67 11.61 -21.77
C SER A 77 -3.62 12.61 -21.27
N LEU A 78 -2.52 12.78 -22.00
CA LEU A 78 -1.47 13.76 -21.67
C LEU A 78 -2.02 15.18 -21.45
N ALA A 79 -3.19 15.51 -22.00
CA ALA A 79 -3.86 16.79 -21.80
C ALA A 79 -4.40 17.01 -20.38
N ASP A 80 -4.74 15.95 -19.65
CA ASP A 80 -5.27 16.06 -18.27
C ASP A 80 -4.17 16.28 -17.23
N VAL A 81 -2.95 15.84 -17.51
CA VAL A 81 -1.78 16.03 -16.63
C VAL A 81 -1.32 17.50 -16.66
N ALA A 82 -1.37 18.16 -17.82
CA ALA A 82 -0.91 19.53 -17.98
C ALA A 82 -1.75 20.55 -17.19
N ARG A 83 -3.04 20.27 -16.95
CA ARG A 83 -3.93 21.18 -16.20
C ARG A 83 -3.62 21.24 -14.70
N PHE A 84 -3.09 20.16 -14.13
CA PHE A 84 -2.85 20.07 -12.69
C PHE A 84 -1.61 20.86 -12.22
N CYS A 85 -0.70 21.21 -13.14
CA CYS A 85 0.53 21.96 -12.81
C CYS A 85 0.38 23.49 -12.92
N THR A 86 -0.75 24.00 -13.39
CA THR A 86 -0.98 25.46 -13.59
C THR A 86 -1.83 26.13 -12.51
N GLU A 87 -2.29 25.40 -11.49
CA GLU A 87 -3.04 25.96 -10.35
C GLU A 87 -2.28 25.78 -9.02
N LEU A 88 -0.97 26.06 -9.03
CA LEU A 88 -0.18 26.34 -7.82
C LEU A 88 0.32 27.78 -7.86
#